data_AF-A0A5E7Y3N1-F1
#
_entry.id   AF-A0A5E7Y3N1-F1
#
_cell.length_a   1.000
_cell.length_b   1.000
_cell.length_c   1.000
_cell.angle_alpha   90.00
_cell.angle_beta   90.00
_cell.angle_gamma   90.00
#
_symmetry.space_group_name_H-M   'P 1'
#
loop_
_entity.id
_entity.type
_entity.pdbx_description
1 polymer ?
#
loop_
_entity_poly.entity_id
_entity_poly.type
_entity_poly.pdbx_seq_one_letter_code
_entity_poly.pdbx_strand_id
1 'polypeptide(L)' 'MAETTDDRLRLLIERIERLEEEKKGIADDIRDVYAEAKAVGYDPKIMRQIVRLRKMDANDRSEQEMILDTYKAALGMG' A
#
# COMPACT_ATOMS: atom_id res chain seq x y z
N MET A 1 -11.10 18.84 38.02
CA MET A 1 -10.84 19.86 36.99
C MET A 1 -11.52 19.36 35.73
N ALA A 2 -12.51 20.07 35.21
CA ALA A 2 -13.13 19.69 33.95
C ALA A 2 -12.08 19.92 32.85
N GLU A 3 -11.70 18.88 32.09
CA GLU A 3 -10.96 19.07 30.85
C GLU A 3 -11.76 20.05 30.00
N THR A 4 -11.16 21.20 29.69
CA THR A 4 -11.79 22.16 28.80
C THR A 4 -11.81 21.54 27.40
N THR A 5 -12.80 21.88 26.58
CA THR A 5 -12.93 21.35 25.20
C THR A 5 -11.62 21.50 24.40
N ASP A 6 -10.82 22.53 24.72
CA ASP A 6 -9.52 22.84 24.12
C ASP A 6 -8.44 21.79 24.50
N ASP A 7 -8.48 21.22 25.70
CA ASP A 7 -7.53 20.19 26.14
C ASP A 7 -7.79 18.86 25.43
N ARG A 8 -9.06 18.50 25.25
CA ARG A 8 -9.45 17.29 24.50
C ARG A 8 -9.04 17.39 23.03
N LEU A 9 -9.22 18.57 22.42
CA LEU A 9 -8.79 18.79 21.04
C LEU A 9 -7.26 18.66 20.90
N ARG A 10 -6.49 19.24 21.84
CA ARG A 10 -5.02 19.13 21.85
C ARG A 10 -4.55 17.67 21.89
N LEU A 11 -5.09 16.87 22.81
CA LEU A 11 -4.73 15.45 22.94
C LEU A 11 -5.05 14.64 21.68
N LEU A 12 -6.14 14.96 20.98
CA LEU A 12 -6.48 14.32 19.70
C LEU A 12 -5.46 14.67 18.61
N ILE A 13 -5.06 15.94 18.52
CA ILE A 13 -4.07 16.41 17.55
C ILE A 13 -2.71 15.75 17.81
N GLU A 14 -2.21 15.80 19.04
CA GLU A 14 -0.92 15.19 19.41
C GLU A 14 -0.88 13.68 19.13
N ARG A 15 -2.02 12.99 19.28
CA ARG A 15 -2.14 11.58 18.92
C ARG A 15 -2.08 11.37 17.40
N ILE A 16 -2.72 12.23 16.61
CA ILE A 16 -2.65 12.17 15.15
C ILE A 16 -1.23 12.44 14.65
N GLU A 17 -0.55 13.44 15.21
CA GLU A 17 0.83 13.79 14.81
C GLU A 17 1.80 12.62 15.05
N ARG A 18 1.70 11.96 16.21
CA ARG A 18 2.48 10.72 16.47
C ARG A 18 2.18 9.61 15.47
N LEU A 19 0.91 9.39 15.15
CA LEU A 19 0.52 8.37 14.17
C LEU A 19 1.02 8.69 12.75
N GLU A 20 1.06 9.97 12.36
CA GLU A 20 1.65 10.39 11.07
C GLU A 20 3.18 10.22 11.05
N GLU A 21 3.87 10.46 12.17
CA GLU A 21 5.30 10.17 12.30
C GLU A 21 5.60 8.67 12.20
N GLU A 22 4.84 7.82 12.90
CA GLU A 22 4.95 6.36 12.80
C GLU A 22 4.71 5.87 11.37
N LYS A 23 3.66 6.39 10.72
CA LYS A 23 3.33 6.08 9.32
C LYS A 23 4.45 6.50 8.37
N LYS A 24 5.12 7.63 8.62
CA LYS A 24 6.28 8.07 7.84
C LYS A 24 7.44 7.09 8.01
N GLY A 25 7.75 6.68 9.23
CA GLY A 25 8.78 5.66 9.50
C GLY A 25 8.51 4.36 8.73
N ILE A 26 7.29 3.84 8.81
CA ILE A 26 6.87 2.64 8.07
C ILE A 26 7.00 2.83 6.56
N ALA A 27 6.64 4.02 6.04
CA ALA A 27 6.75 4.31 4.62
C ALA A 27 8.22 4.38 4.15
N ASP A 28 9.12 4.85 4.99
CA ASP A 28 10.56 4.89 4.74
C ASP A 28 11.14 3.47 4.76
N ASP A 29 10.80 2.63 5.76
CA ASP A 29 11.20 1.22 5.81
C ASP A 29 10.74 0.43 4.56
N ILE A 30 9.49 0.64 4.13
CA ILE A 30 8.96 0.02 2.90
C ILE A 30 9.79 0.44 1.67
N ARG A 31 10.23 1.70 1.62
CA ARG A 31 11.04 2.21 0.50
C ARG A 31 12.41 1.55 0.48
N ASP A 32 13.02 1.37 1.65
CA ASP A 32 14.32 0.73 1.79
C ASP A 32 14.26 -0.74 1.37
N VAL A 33 13.22 -1.49 1.74
CA VAL A 33 13.00 -2.86 1.25
C VAL A 33 12.92 -2.92 -0.29
N TYR A 34 12.22 -1.98 -0.93
CA TYR A 34 12.19 -1.92 -2.39
C TYR A 34 13.55 -1.54 -2.99
N ALA A 35 14.35 -0.72 -2.31
CA ALA A 35 15.69 -0.37 -2.74
C ALA A 35 16.66 -1.56 -2.63
N GLU A 36 16.60 -2.32 -1.53
CA GLU A 36 17.34 -3.57 -1.35
C GLU A 36 16.96 -4.59 -2.42
N ALA A 37 15.66 -4.79 -2.66
CA ALA A 37 15.17 -5.69 -3.70
C ALA A 37 15.72 -5.32 -5.09
N LYS A 38 15.82 -4.02 -5.38
CA LYS A 38 16.45 -3.53 -6.61
C LYS A 38 17.95 -3.84 -6.67
N ALA A 39 18.67 -3.67 -5.56
CA ALA A 39 20.10 -3.94 -5.49
C ALA A 39 20.43 -5.42 -5.73
N VAL A 40 19.53 -6.33 -5.35
CA VAL A 40 19.67 -7.77 -5.60
C VAL A 40 19.09 -8.24 -6.94
N GLY A 41 18.56 -7.32 -7.76
CA GLY A 41 18.15 -7.60 -9.15
C GLY A 41 16.65 -7.79 -9.39
N TYR A 42 15.78 -7.60 -8.40
CA TYR A 42 14.33 -7.59 -8.62
C TYR A 42 13.85 -6.24 -9.17
N ASP A 43 12.72 -6.25 -9.90
CA ASP A 43 12.06 -5.01 -10.34
C ASP A 43 11.03 -4.53 -9.29
N PRO A 44 11.27 -3.41 -8.59
CA PRO A 44 10.34 -2.89 -7.60
C PRO A 44 8.97 -2.50 -8.17
N LYS A 45 8.87 -2.18 -9.46
CA LYS A 45 7.60 -1.86 -10.12
C LYS A 45 6.70 -3.10 -10.17
N ILE A 46 7.26 -4.23 -10.58
CA ILE A 46 6.54 -5.52 -10.62
C ILE A 46 6.21 -5.97 -9.20
N MET A 47 7.14 -5.84 -8.25
CA MET A 47 6.87 -6.18 -6.85
C MET A 47 5.68 -5.39 -6.26
N ARG A 48 5.57 -4.09 -6.54
CA ARG A 48 4.41 -3.28 -6.11
C ARG A 48 3.10 -3.79 -6.71
N GLN A 49 3.11 -4.23 -7.97
CA GLN A 49 1.94 -4.85 -8.59
C GLN A 49 1.57 -6.14 -7.86
N ILE A 50 2.54 -7.01 -7.54
CA ILE A 50 2.32 -8.24 -6.78
C ILE A 50 1.76 -7.94 -5.38
N VAL A 51 2.31 -6.96 -4.66
CA VAL A 51 1.79 -6.56 -3.33
C VAL A 51 0.34 -6.10 -3.42
N ARG A 52 -0.03 -5.34 -4.45
CA ARG A 52 -1.42 -4.94 -4.69
C ARG A 52 -2.32 -6.15 -4.98
N LEU A 53 -1.90 -7.07 -5.86
CA LEU A 53 -2.65 -8.28 -6.17
C LEU A 53 -2.83 -9.22 -4.97
N ARG A 54 -1.84 -9.27 -4.06
CA ARG A 54 -1.90 -10.06 -2.82
C ARG A 54 -2.83 -9.45 -1.76
N LYS A 55 -3.16 -8.17 -1.87
CA LYS A 55 -4.14 -7.50 -0.99
C LYS A 55 -5.59 -7.71 -1.44
N MET A 56 -5.81 -8.17 -2.68
CA MET A 56 -7.14 -8.45 -3.22
C MET A 56 -7.64 -9.81 -2.74
N ASP A 57 -8.98 -9.95 -2.66
CA ASP A 57 -9.60 -11.26 -2.46
C ASP A 57 -9.23 -12.22 -3.61
N ALA A 58 -9.13 -13.52 -3.29
CA ALA A 58 -8.72 -14.52 -4.26
C ALA A 58 -9.71 -14.66 -5.42
N ASN A 59 -11.01 -14.51 -5.16
CA ASN A 59 -12.04 -14.58 -6.18
C ASN A 59 -11.99 -13.35 -7.08
N ASP A 60 -11.92 -12.15 -6.48
CA ASP A 60 -11.80 -10.88 -7.22
C ASP A 60 -10.57 -10.88 -8.15
N ARG A 61 -9.43 -11.38 -7.66
CA ARG A 61 -8.21 -11.51 -8.47
C ARG A 61 -8.43 -12.46 -9.65
N SER A 62 -9.04 -13.62 -9.41
CA SER A 62 -9.30 -14.62 -10.46
C SER A 62 -10.26 -14.09 -11.53
N GLU A 63 -11.33 -13.39 -11.11
CA GLU A 63 -12.26 -12.74 -12.02
C GLU A 63 -11.56 -11.67 -12.87
N GLN A 64 -10.75 -10.83 -12.24
CA GLN A 64 -9.99 -9.80 -12.97
C GLN A 64 -9.01 -10.42 -13.98
N GLU A 65 -8.31 -11.50 -13.62
CA GLU A 65 -7.40 -12.22 -14.53
C GLU A 65 -8.15 -12.79 -15.74
N MET A 66 -9.31 -13.42 -15.54
CA MET A 66 -10.14 -13.94 -16.64
C MET A 66 -10.59 -12.83 -17.61
N ILE A 67 -11.00 -11.68 -17.09
CA ILE A 67 -11.41 -10.53 -17.91
C ILE A 67 -10.20 -9.99 -18.69
N LEU A 68 -9.06 -9.83 -18.01
CA LEU A 68 -7.83 -9.34 -18.62
C LEU A 68 -7.39 -10.23 -19.79
N ASP A 69 -7.41 -11.54 -19.60
CA ASP A 69 -7.01 -12.49 -20.63
C ASP A 69 -8.00 -12.53 -21.80
N THR A 70 -9.29 -12.35 -21.53
CA THR A 70 -10.31 -12.16 -22.59
C THR A 70 -9.99 -10.93 -23.44
N TYR A 71 -9.64 -9.81 -22.81
CA TYR A 71 -9.31 -8.57 -23.53
C TYR A 71 -8.00 -8.68 -24.31
N LYS A 72 -6.97 -9.30 -23.73
CA LYS A 72 -5.72 -9.61 -24.43
C LYS A 72 -5.96 -10.46 -25.67
N ALA A 73 -6.75 -11.52 -25.56
CA ALA A 73 -7.09 -12.38 -26.69
C ALA A 73 -7.83 -11.60 -27.80
N ALA A 74 -8.80 -10.77 -27.43
CA ALA A 74 -9.52 -9.91 -28.38
C ALA A 74 -8.61 -8.90 -29.10
N LEU A 75 -7.52 -8.46 -28.45
CA LEU A 75 -6.52 -7.55 -29.01
C LEU A 75 -5.33 -8.26 -29.69
N GLY A 76 -5.32 -9.60 -29.74
CA GLY A 76 -4.20 -10.37 -30.30
C GLY A 76 -2.92 -10.30 -29.47
N MET A 77 -3.04 -9.99 -28.18
CA MET A 77 -1.93 -9.95 -27.21
C MET A 77 -1.82 -11.29 -26.49
N GLY A 78 -1.48 -12.36 -27.21
CA GLY A 78 -1.29 -13.72 -26.68
C GLY A 78 0.15 -14.20 -26.83
#